data_AF-A0AA52AX97-F1
#
_entry.id   AF-A0AA52AX97-F1
#
_cell.length_a   1.000
_cell.length_b   1.000
_cell.length_c   1.000
_cell.angle_alpha   90.00
_cell.angle_beta   90.00
_cell.angle_gamma   90.00
#
_symmetry.space_group_name_H-M   'P 1'
#
loop_
_entity.id
_entity.type
_entity.pdbx_description
1 polymer ?
#
loop_
_entity_poly.entity_id
_entity_poly.type
_entity_poly.pdbx_seq_one_letter_code
_entity_poly.pdbx_strand_id
1 'polypeptide(L)'
;MSLIVPHFDSSVVVRSADAEVVGRAPATIRLLADSSATGGALSTQRITLTGGADGARPHHHTGSAEMFFMLDGTAQLLSGDKIVTAEQGDLVVVPPGMPHAFAAAPGQDADILIVITPGIERFEYFRHLERIGLGKVPPESLLEVQELYDNHFVASEVWDRR
;
A
#
# COMPACT_ATOMS: atom_id res chain seq x y z
N MET A 1 -4.45 25.17 4.91
CA MET A 1 -3.71 24.01 5.46
C MET A 1 -4.45 23.60 6.71
N SER A 2 -5.22 22.52 6.68
CA SER A 2 -5.83 21.99 7.90
C SER A 2 -4.72 21.32 8.72
N LEU A 3 -4.50 21.75 9.95
CA LEU A 3 -3.50 21.16 10.82
C LEU A 3 -4.12 19.93 11.48
N ILE A 4 -3.85 18.75 10.94
CA ILE A 4 -4.03 17.51 11.70
C ILE A 4 -2.85 17.44 12.65
N VAL A 5 -3.12 17.48 13.95
CA VAL A 5 -2.13 17.19 15.00
C VAL A 5 -2.44 15.77 15.49
N PRO A 6 -1.65 14.78 15.10
CA PRO A 6 -1.83 13.41 15.57
C PRO A 6 -1.71 13.34 17.10
N HIS A 7 -2.49 12.45 17.73
CA HIS A 7 -2.50 12.29 19.18
C HIS A 7 -2.10 10.87 19.60
N PHE A 8 -0.90 10.73 20.15
CA PHE A 8 -0.38 9.48 20.73
C PHE A 8 0.67 9.80 21.80
N ASP A 9 0.62 9.09 22.94
CA ASP A 9 1.36 9.46 24.16
C ASP A 9 2.75 8.80 24.28
N SER A 10 3.12 7.92 23.33
CA SER A 10 4.37 7.18 23.36
C SER A 10 4.86 6.83 21.95
N SER A 11 6.18 6.67 21.78
CA SER A 11 6.77 6.23 20.51
C SER A 11 6.22 4.86 20.07
N VAL A 12 5.76 4.77 18.83
CA VAL A 12 5.44 3.50 18.19
C VAL A 12 6.74 2.80 17.80
N VAL A 13 7.05 1.68 18.46
CA VAL A 13 8.24 0.88 18.18
C VAL A 13 7.82 -0.51 17.74
N VAL A 14 8.17 -0.87 16.51
CA VAL A 14 7.82 -2.17 15.92
C VAL A 14 9.10 -2.92 15.61
N ARG A 15 9.23 -4.12 16.19
CA ARG A 15 10.36 -5.00 15.91
C ARG A 15 10.01 -5.88 14.72
N SER A 16 10.90 -5.97 13.74
CA SER A 16 10.65 -6.76 12.53
C SER A 16 10.37 -8.24 12.81
N ALA A 17 10.88 -8.78 13.91
CA ALA A 17 10.65 -10.17 14.31
C ALA A 17 9.23 -10.43 14.84
N ASP A 18 8.57 -9.37 15.36
CA ASP A 18 7.25 -9.45 15.98
C ASP A 18 6.14 -8.93 15.05
N ALA A 19 6.52 -8.26 13.96
CA ALA A 19 5.60 -7.71 12.98
C ALA A 19 4.87 -8.84 12.23
N GLU A 20 3.54 -8.80 12.25
CA GLU A 20 2.69 -9.70 11.47
C GLU A 20 3.01 -9.58 9.98
N VAL A 21 3.04 -10.73 9.29
CA VAL A 21 3.18 -10.81 7.84
C VAL A 21 1.92 -11.44 7.29
N VAL A 22 1.20 -10.68 6.46
CA VAL A 22 0.00 -11.12 5.75
C VAL A 22 0.39 -11.61 4.36
N GLY A 23 -0.26 -12.66 3.89
CA GLY A 23 0.02 -13.25 2.57
C GLY A 23 1.21 -14.20 2.56
N ARG A 24 1.62 -14.59 1.34
CA ARG A 24 2.73 -15.51 1.07
C ARG A 24 3.28 -15.23 -0.32
N ALA A 25 4.46 -15.77 -0.63
CA ALA A 25 5.02 -15.67 -1.98
C ALA A 25 3.94 -15.96 -3.06
N PRO A 26 3.85 -15.12 -4.10
CA PRO A 26 4.87 -14.13 -4.50
C PRO A 26 4.67 -12.70 -3.93
N ALA A 27 3.70 -12.47 -3.02
CA ALA A 27 3.45 -11.15 -2.45
C ALA A 27 3.19 -11.24 -0.93
N THR A 28 4.00 -10.53 -0.15
CA THR A 28 3.85 -10.47 1.31
C THR A 28 3.80 -9.03 1.80
N ILE A 29 3.05 -8.82 2.89
CA ILE A 29 2.84 -7.52 3.50
C ILE A 29 3.21 -7.63 4.97
N ARG A 30 4.29 -6.96 5.37
CA ARG A 30 4.66 -6.83 6.78
C ARG A 30 4.00 -5.59 7.36
N LEU A 31 3.16 -5.79 8.36
CA LEU A 31 2.41 -4.74 9.04
C LEU A 31 3.33 -4.03 10.02
N LEU A 32 3.58 -2.73 9.83
CA LEU A 32 4.49 -1.96 10.68
C LEU A 32 3.72 -1.06 11.66
N ALA A 33 3.04 -0.01 11.18
CA ALA A 33 2.18 0.81 12.05
C ALA A 33 0.87 1.14 11.35
N ASP A 34 -0.24 1.09 12.09
CA ASP A 34 -1.56 1.48 11.59
C ASP A 34 -1.94 2.89 12.08
N SER A 35 -2.94 3.51 11.45
CA SER A 35 -3.39 4.87 11.77
C SER A 35 -3.78 5.01 13.25
N SER A 36 -4.50 4.04 13.77
CA SER A 36 -4.90 3.94 15.19
C SER A 36 -3.71 3.92 16.16
N ALA A 37 -2.59 3.33 15.78
CA ALA A 37 -1.38 3.30 16.61
C ALA A 37 -0.59 4.62 16.58
N THR A 38 -0.71 5.39 15.50
CA THR A 38 0.02 6.64 15.29
C THR A 38 -0.85 7.88 15.51
N GLY A 39 -2.05 7.71 16.07
CA GLY A 39 -3.00 8.81 16.27
C GLY A 39 -3.38 9.56 14.99
N GLY A 40 -3.38 8.87 13.84
CA GLY A 40 -3.64 9.45 12.52
C GLY A 40 -2.43 10.07 11.82
N ALA A 41 -1.22 9.98 12.38
CA ALA A 41 -0.03 10.55 11.76
C ALA A 41 0.31 9.87 10.44
N LEU A 42 0.35 8.54 10.46
CA LEU A 42 0.68 7.72 9.29
C LEU A 42 0.23 6.28 9.46
N SER A 43 0.14 5.59 8.33
CA SER A 43 0.15 4.13 8.28
C SER A 43 1.35 3.69 7.47
N THR A 44 2.00 2.61 7.89
CA THR A 44 3.17 2.10 7.18
C THR A 44 3.24 0.58 7.20
N GLN A 45 3.69 0.05 6.07
CA GLN A 45 3.86 -1.36 5.80
C GLN A 45 5.05 -1.55 4.86
N ARG A 46 5.68 -2.73 4.93
CA ARG A 46 6.69 -3.15 3.95
C ARG A 46 6.10 -4.22 3.06
N ILE A 47 6.16 -4.00 1.75
CA ILE A 47 5.69 -4.95 0.74
C ILE A 47 6.90 -5.63 0.11
N THR A 48 6.86 -6.95 -0.01
CA THR A 48 7.84 -7.71 -0.79
C THR A 48 7.11 -8.46 -1.89
N LEU A 49 7.53 -8.22 -3.13
CA LEU A 49 6.98 -8.79 -4.36
C LEU A 49 8.09 -9.55 -5.09
N THR A 50 7.80 -10.76 -5.57
CA THR A 50 8.79 -11.58 -6.28
C THR A 50 8.35 -11.94 -7.69
N GLY A 51 9.29 -12.02 -8.63
CA GLY A 51 9.07 -12.55 -9.97
C GLY A 51 8.05 -11.77 -10.80
N GLY A 52 7.99 -10.44 -10.65
CA GLY A 52 7.04 -9.57 -11.35
C GLY A 52 5.62 -9.60 -10.78
N ALA A 53 5.46 -10.01 -9.52
CA ALA A 53 4.14 -10.05 -8.88
C ALA A 53 3.50 -8.67 -8.74
N ASP A 54 2.17 -8.65 -8.84
CA ASP A 54 1.35 -7.48 -8.58
C ASP A 54 1.32 -7.15 -7.08
N GLY A 55 1.36 -5.86 -6.77
CA GLY A 55 1.16 -5.34 -5.41
C GLY A 55 -0.26 -4.86 -5.20
N ALA A 56 -0.60 -3.70 -5.78
CA ALA A 56 -1.95 -3.15 -5.73
C ALA A 56 -2.49 -2.87 -7.13
N ARG A 57 -3.79 -3.12 -7.30
CA ARG A 57 -4.56 -2.71 -8.49
C ARG A 57 -4.78 -1.20 -8.49
N PRO A 58 -5.11 -0.57 -9.64
CA PRO A 58 -5.38 0.86 -9.70
C PRO A 58 -6.45 1.30 -8.70
N HIS A 59 -6.08 2.24 -7.84
CA HIS A 59 -6.93 2.82 -6.81
C HIS A 59 -6.49 4.25 -6.50
N HIS A 60 -7.26 4.95 -5.66
CA HIS A 60 -6.84 6.21 -5.06
C HIS A 60 -7.32 6.31 -3.61
N HIS A 61 -6.64 7.17 -2.86
CA HIS A 61 -7.03 7.63 -1.53
C HIS A 61 -7.59 9.05 -1.66
N THR A 62 -8.68 9.37 -0.98
CA THR A 62 -9.31 10.70 -1.05
C THR A 62 -8.65 11.71 -0.12
N GLY A 63 -8.15 11.26 1.04
CA GLY A 63 -7.64 12.13 2.09
C GLY A 63 -6.12 12.13 2.25
N SER A 64 -5.44 11.11 1.74
CA SER A 64 -4.04 10.82 2.09
C SER A 64 -3.13 10.72 0.88
N ALA A 65 -1.90 11.21 1.03
CA ALA A 65 -0.82 10.92 0.11
C ALA A 65 -0.23 9.55 0.43
N GLU A 66 0.21 8.82 -0.59
CA GLU A 66 0.92 7.55 -0.44
C GLU A 66 2.36 7.67 -0.97
N MET A 67 3.31 7.32 -0.13
CA MET A 67 4.74 7.35 -0.40
C MET A 67 5.25 5.93 -0.57
N PHE A 68 6.03 5.70 -1.62
CA PHE A 68 6.74 4.47 -1.90
C PHE A 68 8.24 4.76 -1.89
N PHE A 69 8.97 4.05 -1.04
CA PHE A 69 10.43 4.08 -1.02
C PHE A 69 10.99 2.70 -1.31
N MET A 70 11.80 2.60 -2.36
CA MET A 70 12.38 1.35 -2.83
C MET A 70 13.55 0.94 -1.93
N LEU A 71 13.36 -0.10 -1.13
CA LEU A 71 14.42 -0.67 -0.28
C LEU A 71 15.38 -1.53 -1.10
N ASP A 72 14.84 -2.30 -2.05
CA ASP A 72 15.59 -3.16 -2.95
C ASP A 72 14.78 -3.48 -4.23
N GLY A 73 15.48 -3.91 -5.27
CA GLY A 73 14.88 -4.35 -6.53
C GLY A 73 14.26 -3.21 -7.35
N THR A 74 13.26 -3.56 -8.18
CA THR A 74 12.67 -2.66 -9.17
C THR A 74 11.16 -2.85 -9.26
N ALA A 75 10.41 -1.76 -9.15
CA ALA A 75 8.96 -1.74 -9.28
C ALA A 75 8.50 -0.83 -10.42
N GLN A 76 7.36 -1.17 -11.01
CA GLN A 76 6.57 -0.26 -11.82
C GLN A 76 5.44 0.31 -10.97
N LEU A 77 5.22 1.62 -11.04
CA LEU A 77 4.16 2.34 -10.35
C LEU A 77 3.32 3.12 -11.35
N LEU A 78 2.00 2.98 -11.26
CA LEU A 78 1.07 3.92 -11.90
C LEU A 78 1.04 5.22 -11.09
N SER A 79 1.19 6.36 -11.75
CA SER A 79 1.02 7.69 -11.17
C SER A 79 0.16 8.52 -12.13
N GLY A 80 -1.15 8.52 -11.87
CA GLY A 80 -2.15 9.10 -12.75
C GLY A 80 -2.29 8.28 -14.04
N ASP A 81 -1.78 8.82 -15.14
CA ASP A 81 -1.85 8.25 -16.48
C ASP A 81 -0.49 7.69 -16.98
N LYS A 82 0.52 7.66 -16.11
CA LYS A 82 1.89 7.26 -16.45
C LYS A 82 2.34 6.08 -15.61
N ILE A 83 3.19 5.24 -16.21
CA ILE A 83 3.96 4.23 -15.48
C ILE A 83 5.36 4.78 -15.26
N VAL A 84 5.79 4.79 -14.00
CA VAL A 84 7.14 5.12 -13.57
C VAL A 84 7.82 3.83 -13.14
N THR A 85 9.06 3.62 -13.56
CA THR A 85 9.91 2.55 -13.01
C THR A 85 10.75 3.16 -11.89
N ALA A 86 10.69 2.58 -10.70
CA ALA A 86 11.46 2.98 -9.53
C ALA A 86 12.41 1.86 -9.14
N GLU A 87 13.67 2.22 -8.88
CA GLU A 87 14.75 1.32 -8.50
C GLU A 87 15.17 1.59 -7.05
N GLN A 88 16.02 0.71 -6.49
CA GLN A 88 16.53 0.86 -5.12
C GLN A 88 17.00 2.30 -4.81
N GLY A 89 16.49 2.86 -3.72
CA GLY A 89 16.79 4.22 -3.26
C GLY A 89 15.87 5.31 -3.83
N ASP A 90 15.03 4.99 -4.83
CA ASP A 90 14.06 5.93 -5.37
C ASP A 90 12.87 6.14 -4.44
N LEU A 91 12.29 7.34 -4.54
CA LEU A 91 11.10 7.78 -3.83
C LEU A 91 10.02 8.19 -4.83
N VAL A 92 8.82 7.67 -4.64
CA VAL A 92 7.61 8.13 -5.35
C VAL A 92 6.59 8.58 -4.31
N VAL A 93 6.00 9.77 -4.49
CA VAL A 93 4.92 10.27 -3.63
C VAL A 93 3.71 10.58 -4.50
N VAL A 94 2.60 9.91 -4.24
CA VAL A 94 1.34 10.08 -4.95
C VAL A 94 0.41 10.96 -4.10
N PRO A 95 -0.10 12.08 -4.64
CA PRO A 95 -1.02 12.95 -3.91
C PRO A 95 -2.42 12.33 -3.78
N PRO A 96 -3.24 12.78 -2.79
CA PRO A 96 -4.63 12.37 -2.69
C PRO A 96 -5.40 12.60 -4.00
N GLY A 97 -6.32 11.68 -4.31
CA GLY A 97 -7.17 11.71 -5.50
C GLY A 97 -6.49 11.24 -6.78
N MET A 98 -5.16 11.05 -6.80
CA MET A 98 -4.46 10.57 -7.99
C MET A 98 -4.51 9.03 -8.06
N PRO A 99 -4.99 8.44 -9.17
CA PRO A 99 -4.91 7.00 -9.38
C PRO A 99 -3.47 6.48 -9.33
N HIS A 100 -3.27 5.39 -8.61
CA HIS A 100 -1.99 4.70 -8.52
C HIS A 100 -2.16 3.19 -8.31
N ALA A 101 -1.10 2.47 -8.62
CA ALA A 101 -0.98 1.02 -8.60
C ALA A 101 0.51 0.70 -8.54
N PHE A 102 0.88 -0.52 -8.15
CA PHE A 102 2.27 -0.94 -8.21
C PHE A 102 2.41 -2.45 -8.35
N ALA A 103 3.52 -2.86 -8.96
CA ALA A 103 3.93 -4.24 -9.14
C ALA A 103 5.46 -4.28 -9.19
N ALA A 104 6.06 -5.44 -8.88
CA ALA A 104 7.45 -5.65 -9.26
C ALA A 104 7.57 -5.56 -10.79
N ALA A 105 8.67 -4.99 -11.29
CA ALA A 105 8.91 -4.94 -12.73
C ALA A 105 8.94 -6.37 -13.32
N PRO A 106 8.63 -6.55 -14.62
CA PRO A 106 8.53 -7.87 -15.23
C PRO A 106 9.76 -8.76 -14.95
N GLY A 107 9.54 -9.89 -14.27
CA GLY A 107 10.58 -10.85 -13.91
C GLY A 107 11.58 -10.36 -12.85
N GLN A 108 11.32 -9.25 -12.16
CA GLN A 108 12.14 -8.73 -11.07
C GLN A 108 11.47 -8.93 -9.71
N ASP A 109 12.26 -8.80 -8.66
CA ASP A 109 11.77 -8.68 -7.29
C ASP A 109 11.71 -7.19 -6.91
N ALA A 110 10.86 -6.84 -5.95
CA ALA A 110 10.75 -5.50 -5.39
C ALA A 110 10.48 -5.57 -3.89
N ASP A 111 11.19 -4.73 -3.14
CA ASP A 111 10.99 -4.55 -1.71
C ASP A 111 10.77 -3.06 -1.40
N ILE A 112 9.59 -2.76 -0.87
CA ILE A 112 9.04 -1.41 -0.89
C ILE A 112 8.57 -1.05 0.52
N LEU A 113 9.05 0.06 1.06
CA LEU A 113 8.44 0.69 2.23
C LEU A 113 7.34 1.63 1.75
N ILE A 114 6.13 1.45 2.26
CA ILE A 114 5.00 2.31 1.97
C ILE A 114 4.62 3.11 3.21
N VAL A 115 4.34 4.39 3.03
CA VAL A 115 3.85 5.30 4.07
C VAL A 115 2.66 6.08 3.53
N ILE A 116 1.55 6.08 4.25
CA ILE A 116 0.33 6.82 3.92
C ILE A 116 0.16 7.92 4.97
N THR A 117 -0.03 9.17 4.53
CA THR A 117 -0.22 10.33 5.42
C THR A 117 -1.30 11.29 4.89
N PRO A 118 -2.28 11.71 5.72
CA PRO A 118 -2.57 11.22 7.08
C PRO A 118 -2.83 9.70 7.13
N GLY A 119 -2.75 9.09 8.31
CA GLY A 119 -2.89 7.64 8.43
C GLY A 119 -4.29 7.14 8.05
N ILE A 120 -4.35 6.02 7.31
CA ILE A 120 -5.58 5.26 6.98
C ILE A 120 -5.51 3.90 7.67
N GLU A 121 -6.61 3.32 8.17
CA GLU A 121 -6.58 1.96 8.70
C GLU A 121 -6.19 0.94 7.60
N ARG A 122 -5.10 0.19 7.80
CA ARG A 122 -4.52 -0.72 6.79
C ARG A 122 -4.49 -2.17 7.23
N PHE A 123 -4.35 -2.47 8.52
CA PHE A 123 -4.06 -3.84 8.94
C PHE A 123 -5.25 -4.78 8.65
N GLU A 124 -6.46 -4.39 9.05
CA GLU A 124 -7.65 -5.18 8.70
C GLU A 124 -7.95 -5.17 7.20
N TYR A 125 -7.64 -4.09 6.47
CA TYR A 125 -7.76 -4.08 5.00
C TYR A 125 -6.88 -5.17 4.36
N PHE A 126 -5.62 -5.29 4.78
CA PHE A 126 -4.72 -6.32 4.26
C PHE A 126 -5.15 -7.74 4.67
N ARG A 127 -5.61 -7.93 5.91
CA ARG A 127 -6.20 -9.22 6.35
C ARG A 127 -7.47 -9.55 5.55
N HIS A 128 -8.27 -8.55 5.18
CA HIS A 128 -9.45 -8.73 4.32
C HIS A 128 -9.03 -9.18 2.91
N LEU A 129 -8.00 -8.56 2.32
CA LEU A 129 -7.43 -9.01 1.05
C LEU A 129 -6.93 -10.46 1.12
N GLU A 130 -6.31 -10.88 2.22
CA GLU A 130 -5.91 -12.27 2.41
C GLU A 130 -7.12 -13.21 2.46
N ARG A 131 -8.20 -12.84 3.16
CA ARG A 131 -9.44 -13.62 3.18
C ARG A 131 -10.01 -13.78 1.76
N ILE A 132 -9.91 -12.75 0.90
CA ILE A 132 -10.28 -12.82 -0.52
C ILE A 132 -9.36 -13.79 -1.27
N GLY A 133 -8.04 -13.65 -1.12
CA GLY A 133 -7.06 -14.53 -1.78
C GLY A 133 -7.20 -16.01 -1.37
N LEU A 134 -7.74 -16.27 -0.18
CA LEU A 134 -8.07 -17.61 0.31
C LEU A 134 -9.49 -18.09 -0.06
N GLY A 135 -10.27 -17.28 -0.78
CA GLY A 135 -11.65 -17.59 -1.16
C GLY A 135 -12.64 -17.65 0.01
N LYS A 136 -12.31 -17.05 1.16
CA LYS A 136 -13.18 -17.05 2.36
C LYS A 136 -14.26 -15.99 2.28
N VAL A 137 -14.02 -14.92 1.54
CA VAL A 137 -14.98 -13.84 1.24
C VAL A 137 -14.81 -13.42 -0.23
N PRO A 138 -15.84 -12.88 -0.89
CA PRO A 138 -15.75 -12.60 -2.31
C PRO A 138 -15.09 -11.22 -2.56
N PRO A 139 -14.47 -10.98 -3.73
CA PRO A 139 -13.75 -9.73 -4.01
C PRO A 139 -14.59 -8.46 -3.89
N GLU A 140 -15.89 -8.53 -4.23
CA GLU A 140 -16.83 -7.41 -4.13
C GLU A 140 -17.04 -6.91 -2.70
N SER A 141 -16.70 -7.69 -1.68
CA SER A 141 -16.75 -7.27 -0.27
C SER A 141 -15.85 -6.07 0.04
N LEU A 142 -14.87 -5.76 -0.82
CA LEU A 142 -14.06 -4.54 -0.69
C LEU A 142 -14.85 -3.26 -0.99
N LEU A 143 -15.90 -3.34 -1.83
CA LEU A 143 -16.73 -2.18 -2.16
C LEU A 143 -17.54 -1.71 -0.94
N GLU A 144 -17.85 -2.62 -0.03
CA GLU A 144 -18.59 -2.31 1.21
C GLU A 144 -17.71 -1.57 2.25
N VAL A 145 -16.39 -1.63 2.10
CA VAL A 145 -15.40 -1.08 3.05
C VAL A 145 -14.47 -0.03 2.41
N GLN A 146 -14.73 0.39 1.17
CA GLN A 146 -13.87 1.35 0.46
C GLN A 146 -13.75 2.69 1.19
N GLU A 147 -14.84 3.19 1.79
CA GLU A 147 -14.86 4.46 2.53
C GLU A 147 -14.12 4.31 3.87
N LEU A 148 -14.26 3.15 4.51
CA LEU A 148 -13.61 2.85 5.79
C LEU A 148 -12.09 2.83 5.66
N TYR A 149 -11.60 2.25 4.57
CA TYR A 149 -10.17 2.10 4.30
C TYR A 149 -9.66 3.11 3.27
N ASP A 150 -10.45 4.15 2.96
CA ASP A 150 -10.18 5.21 1.98
C ASP A 150 -9.48 4.67 0.71
N ASN A 151 -9.98 3.58 0.15
CA ASN A 151 -9.32 2.83 -0.93
C ASN A 151 -10.30 2.56 -2.07
N HIS A 152 -10.32 3.47 -3.05
CA HIS A 152 -11.32 3.47 -4.11
C HIS A 152 -10.72 2.95 -5.42
N PHE A 153 -11.13 1.75 -5.84
CA PHE A 153 -10.64 1.14 -7.07
C PHE A 153 -11.11 1.89 -8.32
N VAL A 154 -10.22 1.98 -9.31
CA VAL A 154 -10.48 2.60 -10.61
C VAL A 154 -9.97 1.72 -11.74
N ALA A 155 -10.40 1.98 -12.97
CA ALA A 155 -9.82 1.36 -14.15
C ALA A 155 -8.61 2.17 -14.64
N SER A 156 -7.61 1.51 -15.24
CA SER A 156 -6.50 2.18 -15.91
C SER A 156 -6.01 1.34 -17.08
N GLU A 157 -6.36 1.75 -18.30
CA GLU A 157 -5.93 1.06 -19.53
C GLU A 157 -4.42 1.07 -19.72
N VAL A 158 -3.72 2.07 -19.17
CA VAL A 158 -2.26 2.14 -19.24
C VAL A 158 -1.65 1.07 -18.34
N TRP A 159 -2.21 0.88 -17.14
CA TRP A 159 -1.76 -0.14 -16.21
C TRP A 159 -2.09 -1.55 -16.71
N ASP A 160 -3.30 -1.76 -17.22
CA ASP A 160 -3.79 -3.08 -17.66
C ASP A 160 -3.03 -3.62 -18.89
N ARG A 161 -2.26 -2.78 -19.59
CA ARG A 161 -1.49 -3.13 -20.80
C ARG A 161 0.02 -3.26 -20.60
N ARG A 162 0.53 -3.05 -19.38
CA ARG A 162 1.97 -2.99 -19.09
C ARG A 162 2.70 -4.34 -19.19
#